data_AF-A0A212DXF2-F1
#
_entry.id   AF-A0A212DXF2-F1
#
_cell.length_a   1.000
_cell.length_b   1.000
_cell.length_c   1.000
_cell.angle_alpha   90.00
_cell.angle_beta   90.00
_cell.angle_gamma   90.00
#
_symmetry.space_group_name_H-M   'P 1'
#
loop_
_entity.id
_entity.type
_entity.pdbx_description
1 polymer ?
#
loop_
_entity_poly.entity_id
_entity_poly.type
_entity_poly.pdbx_seq_one_letter_code
_entity_poly.pdbx_strand_id
1 'polypeptide(L)'
;MSDLFSKNEKDYGNDYKEHLFEQYKLYVESVEKTSNRRQHANNYFITINTALISLIGLSFQIKFFENLAGIKSVLALLGIIICVVFWFLIRSYKQLNTGKFAVIHEIEKNLPLALYKYEWEVLGEGKDDKKYYSFSHVELLIPWVFGIFYALLGLYFLC
;
A
#
# COMPACT_ATOMS: atom_id res chain seq x y z
N MET A 1 -18.72 9.60 18.81
CA MET A 1 -18.54 9.04 17.46
C MET A 1 -19.50 9.80 16.57
N SER A 2 -19.06 10.34 15.42
CA SER A 2 -19.98 11.00 14.49
C SER A 2 -20.82 9.92 13.79
N ASP A 3 -22.13 10.15 13.68
CA ASP A 3 -23.02 9.22 12.96
C ASP A 3 -22.70 9.22 11.47
N LEU A 4 -22.57 8.03 10.87
CA LEU A 4 -22.36 7.87 9.43
C LEU A 4 -23.56 8.42 8.63
N PHE A 5 -24.76 8.20 9.13
CA PHE A 5 -26.01 8.68 8.55
C PHE A 5 -26.43 9.98 9.24
N SER A 6 -25.93 11.11 8.74
CA SER A 6 -26.18 12.44 9.33
C SER A 6 -27.61 12.96 9.12
N LYS A 7 -28.37 12.35 8.22
CA LYS A 7 -29.78 12.63 7.92
C LYS A 7 -30.55 11.31 7.78
N ASN A 8 -31.78 11.28 8.27
CA ASN A 8 -32.70 10.17 8.03
C ASN A 8 -33.43 10.37 6.68
N GLU A 9 -34.05 9.31 6.18
CA GLU A 9 -34.81 9.36 4.92
C GLU A 9 -35.99 10.34 4.99
N LYS A 10 -36.67 10.39 6.15
CA LYS A 10 -37.86 11.24 6.35
C LYS A 10 -37.57 12.74 6.30
N ASP A 11 -36.45 13.19 6.88
CA ASP A 11 -36.10 14.62 6.94
C ASP A 11 -35.37 15.09 5.68
N TYR A 12 -34.75 14.16 4.93
CA TYR A 12 -34.03 14.46 3.70
C TYR A 12 -34.95 14.58 2.48
N GLY A 13 -35.99 13.74 2.41
CA GLY A 13 -36.97 13.75 1.33
C GLY A 13 -36.75 12.68 0.27
N ASN A 14 -37.46 12.81 -0.85
CA ASN A 14 -37.61 11.75 -1.87
C ASN A 14 -36.28 11.34 -2.54
N ASP A 15 -35.29 12.24 -2.58
CA ASP A 15 -34.01 12.01 -3.26
C ASP A 15 -33.00 11.24 -2.39
N TYR A 16 -33.37 10.90 -1.14
CA TYR A 16 -32.45 10.27 -0.17
C TYR A 16 -31.77 9.00 -0.72
N LYS A 17 -32.54 8.10 -1.35
CA LYS A 17 -32.00 6.83 -1.86
C LYS A 17 -31.07 7.03 -3.05
N GLU A 18 -31.41 7.97 -3.93
CA GLU A 18 -30.59 8.31 -5.09
C GLU A 18 -29.27 8.93 -4.63
N HIS A 19 -29.32 9.92 -3.74
CA HIS A 19 -28.12 10.56 -3.19
C HIS A 19 -27.29 9.61 -2.33
N LEU A 20 -27.90 8.70 -1.57
CA LEU A 20 -27.20 7.65 -0.83
C LEU A 20 -26.41 6.76 -1.79
N PHE A 21 -27.03 6.33 -2.89
CA PHE A 21 -26.39 5.50 -3.90
C PHE A 21 -25.26 6.26 -4.64
N GLU A 22 -25.46 7.54 -4.98
CA GLU A 22 -24.42 8.36 -5.60
C GLU A 22 -23.24 8.62 -4.65
N GLN A 23 -23.48 8.87 -3.35
CA GLN A 23 -22.43 8.98 -2.35
C GLN A 23 -21.66 7.67 -2.20
N TYR A 24 -22.35 6.54 -2.17
CA TYR A 24 -21.75 5.20 -2.16
C TYR A 24 -20.83 5.01 -3.38
N LYS A 25 -21.34 5.29 -4.59
CA LYS A 25 -20.59 5.16 -5.85
C LYS A 25 -19.33 6.03 -5.87
N LEU A 26 -19.45 7.31 -5.50
CA LEU A 26 -18.31 8.23 -5.41
C LEU A 26 -17.27 7.76 -4.38
N TYR A 27 -17.74 7.23 -3.25
CA TYR A 27 -16.85 6.73 -2.20
C TYR A 27 -16.10 5.47 -2.63
N VAL A 28 -16.79 4.52 -3.28
CA VAL A 28 -16.19 3.31 -3.89
C VAL A 28 -15.14 3.69 -4.93
N GLU A 29 -15.44 4.64 -5.82
CA GLU A 29 -14.47 5.14 -6.81
C GLU A 29 -13.23 5.75 -6.11
N SER A 30 -13.42 6.41 -4.96
CA SER A 30 -12.31 6.93 -4.16
C SER A 30 -11.41 5.82 -3.57
N VAL A 31 -11.97 4.64 -3.28
CA VAL A 31 -11.21 3.46 -2.82
C VAL A 31 -10.34 2.95 -3.96
N GLU A 32 -10.92 2.78 -5.15
CA GLU A 32 -10.20 2.32 -6.34
C GLU A 32 -9.05 3.27 -6.70
N LYS A 33 -9.29 4.59 -6.71
CA LYS A 33 -8.25 5.60 -6.90
C LYS A 33 -7.12 5.49 -5.86
N THR A 34 -7.44 5.15 -4.62
CA THR A 34 -6.44 4.96 -3.55
C THR A 34 -5.59 3.72 -3.82
N SER A 35 -6.20 2.62 -4.27
CA SER A 35 -5.51 1.40 -4.69
C SER A 35 -4.58 1.64 -5.88
N ASN A 36 -5.03 2.39 -6.90
CA ASN A 36 -4.20 2.79 -8.05
C ASN A 36 -3.00 3.63 -7.59
N ARG A 37 -3.20 4.59 -6.69
CA ARG A 37 -2.13 5.39 -6.11
C ARG A 37 -1.10 4.54 -5.34
N ARG A 38 -1.55 3.50 -4.62
CA ARG A 38 -0.65 2.53 -3.96
C ARG A 38 0.20 1.78 -4.98
N GLN A 39 -0.39 1.29 -6.07
CA GLN A 39 0.35 0.59 -7.12
C GLN A 39 1.41 1.48 -7.79
N HIS A 40 1.06 2.75 -8.09
CA HIS A 40 2.02 3.72 -8.60
C HIS A 40 3.18 3.98 -7.62
N ALA A 41 2.87 4.13 -6.33
CA ALA A 41 3.91 4.29 -5.31
C ALA A 41 4.82 3.05 -5.24
N ASN A 42 4.26 1.84 -5.28
CA ASN A 42 5.03 0.60 -5.30
C ASN A 42 6.02 0.55 -6.48
N ASN A 43 5.53 0.84 -7.69
CA ASN A 43 6.37 0.85 -8.88
C ASN A 43 7.47 1.92 -8.81
N TYR A 44 7.16 3.09 -8.25
CA TYR A 44 8.13 4.16 -8.04
C TYR A 44 9.29 3.71 -7.13
N PHE A 45 8.99 3.12 -5.98
CA PHE A 45 10.04 2.62 -5.06
C PHE A 45 10.82 1.44 -5.64
N ILE A 46 10.17 0.51 -6.36
CA ILE A 46 10.88 -0.58 -7.05
C ILE A 46 11.86 -0.01 -8.07
N THR A 47 11.46 1.02 -8.81
CA THR A 47 12.30 1.70 -9.81
C THR A 47 13.52 2.35 -9.17
N ILE A 48 13.32 3.12 -8.09
CA ILE A 48 14.42 3.75 -7.34
C ILE A 48 15.39 2.71 -6.80
N ASN A 49 14.87 1.64 -6.19
CA ASN A 49 15.71 0.59 -5.62
C ASN A 49 16.51 -0.15 -6.70
N THR A 50 15.87 -0.46 -7.84
CA THR A 50 16.54 -1.07 -8.98
C THR A 50 17.66 -0.18 -9.53
N ALA A 51 17.40 1.12 -9.66
CA ALA A 51 18.40 2.09 -10.10
C ALA A 51 19.56 2.19 -9.12
N LEU A 52 19.29 2.25 -7.81
CA LEU A 52 20.30 2.34 -6.78
C LEU A 52 21.16 1.07 -6.72
N ILE A 53 20.55 -0.12 -6.78
CA ILE A 53 21.29 -1.39 -6.86
C ILE A 53 22.15 -1.46 -8.12
N SER A 54 21.62 -1.02 -9.27
CA SER A 54 22.39 -0.98 -10.51
C SER A 54 23.62 -0.08 -10.38
N LEU A 55 23.46 1.09 -9.76
CA LEU A 55 24.56 2.01 -9.47
C LEU A 55 25.61 1.39 -8.54
N ILE A 56 25.18 0.70 -7.47
CA ILE A 56 26.09 -0.02 -6.58
C ILE A 56 26.80 -1.16 -7.33
N GLY A 57 26.10 -1.90 -8.19
CA GLY A 57 26.66 -2.94 -9.04
C GLY A 57 27.78 -2.42 -9.95
N LEU A 58 27.56 -1.28 -10.61
CA LEU A 58 28.57 -0.63 -11.46
C LEU A 58 29.79 -0.15 -10.65
N SER A 59 29.61 0.19 -9.38
CA SER A 59 30.71 0.62 -8.50
C SER A 59 31.75 -0.47 -8.22
N PHE A 60 31.44 -1.74 -8.51
CA PHE A 60 32.40 -2.85 -8.46
C PHE A 60 33.28 -2.95 -9.71
N GLN A 61 32.87 -2.37 -10.84
CA GLN A 61 33.59 -2.45 -12.10
C GLN A 61 34.44 -1.20 -12.37
N ILE A 62 34.03 -0.05 -11.83
CA ILE A 62 34.65 1.25 -12.12
C ILE A 62 35.71 1.58 -11.06
N LYS A 63 36.98 1.64 -11.47
CA LYS A 63 38.14 1.97 -10.60
C LYS A 63 38.01 3.29 -9.84
N PHE A 64 37.28 4.27 -10.38
CA PHE A 64 36.99 5.53 -9.69
C PHE A 64 36.35 5.31 -8.30
N PHE A 65 35.54 4.26 -8.15
CA PHE A 65 34.87 3.93 -6.89
C PHE A 65 35.73 3.08 -5.93
N GLU A 66 36.93 2.64 -6.32
CA GLU A 66 37.82 1.87 -5.43
C GLU A 66 38.30 2.71 -4.23
N ASN A 67 38.61 3.98 -4.43
CA ASN A 67 39.09 4.88 -3.36
C ASN A 67 37.94 5.54 -2.55
N LEU A 68 36.68 5.15 -2.80
CA LEU A 68 35.49 5.80 -2.27
C LEU A 68 34.62 4.83 -1.45
N ALA A 69 35.25 3.97 -0.65
CA ALA A 69 34.55 3.00 0.22
C ALA A 69 33.48 3.65 1.12
N GLY A 70 33.74 4.88 1.60
CA GLY A 70 32.76 5.65 2.36
C GLY A 70 31.48 5.98 1.57
N ILE A 71 31.59 6.26 0.27
CA ILE A 71 30.42 6.56 -0.58
C ILE A 71 29.55 5.32 -0.80
N LYS A 72 30.17 4.15 -0.99
CA LYS A 72 29.44 2.87 -1.14
C LYS A 72 28.60 2.56 0.09
N SER A 73 29.17 2.77 1.28
CA SER A 73 28.47 2.60 2.57
C SER A 73 27.33 3.60 2.74
N VAL A 74 27.52 4.86 2.34
CA VAL A 74 26.46 5.88 2.35
C VAL A 74 25.31 5.53 1.40
N LEU A 75 25.61 5.02 0.20
CA LEU A 75 24.57 4.57 -0.74
C LEU A 75 23.78 3.37 -0.22
N ALA A 76 24.45 2.41 0.43
CA ALA A 76 23.78 1.30 1.09
C ALA A 76 22.85 1.79 2.22
N LEU A 77 23.32 2.71 3.06
CA LEU A 77 22.50 3.32 4.12
C LEU A 77 21.29 4.08 3.54
N LEU A 78 21.49 4.83 2.46
CA LEU A 78 20.40 5.53 1.77
C LEU A 78 19.35 4.53 1.24
N GLY A 79 19.79 3.40 0.68
CA GLY A 79 18.90 2.31 0.25
C GLY A 79 18.06 1.73 1.38
N ILE A 80 18.66 1.52 2.57
CA ILE A 80 17.92 1.07 3.77
C ILE A 80 16.85 2.10 4.17
N ILE A 81 17.20 3.39 4.22
CA ILE A 81 16.25 4.46 4.55
C ILE A 81 15.08 4.48 3.56
N ILE A 82 15.36 4.36 2.26
CA ILE A 82 14.33 4.29 1.22
C ILE A 82 13.42 3.08 1.44
N CYS A 83 13.96 1.91 1.81
CA CYS A 83 13.17 0.72 2.11
C CYS A 83 12.27 0.90 3.34
N VAL A 84 12.76 1.57 4.38
CA VAL A 84 11.96 1.88 5.57
C VAL A 84 10.79 2.79 5.21
N VAL A 85 11.04 3.87 4.46
CA VAL A 85 9.99 4.78 3.96
C VAL A 85 8.98 4.03 3.08
N PHE A 86 9.47 3.17 2.19
CA PHE A 86 8.65 2.35 1.32
C PHE A 86 7.69 1.46 2.12
N TRP A 87 8.20 0.79 3.16
CA TRP A 87 7.40 -0.06 4.04
C TRP A 87 6.31 0.73 4.77
N PHE A 88 6.65 1.88 5.35
CA PHE A 88 5.66 2.75 6.02
C PHE A 88 4.56 3.21 5.08
N LEU A 89 4.91 3.54 3.83
CA LEU A 89 3.96 4.00 2.85
C LEU A 89 2.96 2.90 2.45
N ILE A 90 3.44 1.68 2.16
CA ILE A 90 2.56 0.53 1.86
C ILE A 90 1.64 0.24 3.05
N ARG A 91 2.19 0.26 4.27
CA ARG A 91 1.40 0.03 5.49
C ARG A 91 0.30 1.06 5.66
N SER A 92 0.60 2.34 5.44
CA SER A 92 -0.37 3.44 5.51
C SER A 92 -1.51 3.24 4.50
N TYR A 93 -1.20 2.87 3.25
CA TYR A 93 -2.23 2.55 2.25
C TYR A 93 -3.10 1.36 2.65
N LYS A 94 -2.51 0.29 3.20
CA LYS A 94 -3.26 -0.87 3.70
C LYS A 94 -4.24 -0.45 4.81
N GLN A 95 -3.79 0.36 5.77
CA GLN A 95 -4.62 0.83 6.88
C GLN A 95 -5.76 1.72 6.39
N LEU A 96 -5.46 2.67 5.49
CA LEU A 96 -6.47 3.57 4.92
C LEU A 96 -7.54 2.79 4.15
N ASN A 97 -7.14 1.85 3.29
CA ASN A 97 -8.11 1.04 2.54
C ASN A 97 -8.96 0.17 3.47
N THR A 98 -8.36 -0.41 4.52
CA THR A 98 -9.12 -1.18 5.52
C THR A 98 -10.22 -0.33 6.17
N GLY A 99 -9.88 0.91 6.55
CA GLY A 99 -10.86 1.86 7.10
C GLY A 99 -11.95 2.23 6.09
N LYS A 100 -11.59 2.48 4.82
CA LYS A 100 -12.58 2.80 3.78
C LYS A 100 -13.53 1.63 3.50
N PHE A 101 -13.04 0.39 3.45
CA PHE A 101 -13.90 -0.78 3.28
C PHE A 101 -14.87 -0.98 4.45
N ALA A 102 -14.43 -0.71 5.69
CA ALA A 102 -15.33 -0.73 6.84
C ALA A 102 -16.48 0.28 6.69
N VAL A 103 -16.20 1.49 6.18
CA VAL A 103 -17.24 2.49 5.89
C VAL A 103 -18.18 2.01 4.78
N ILE A 104 -17.65 1.43 3.70
CA ILE A 104 -18.46 0.83 2.62
C ILE A 104 -19.42 -0.22 3.20
N HIS A 105 -18.92 -1.15 4.03
CA HIS A 105 -19.74 -2.20 4.63
C HIS A 105 -20.86 -1.64 5.52
N GLU A 106 -20.64 -0.52 6.20
CA GLU A 106 -21.69 0.17 6.97
C GLU A 106 -22.73 0.85 6.07
N ILE A 107 -22.32 1.45 4.95
CA ILE A 107 -23.24 2.03 3.97
C ILE A 107 -24.12 0.93 3.34
N GLU A 108 -23.50 -0.21 2.99
CA GLU A 108 -24.16 -1.35 2.36
C GLU A 108 -25.30 -1.96 3.19
N LYS A 109 -25.34 -1.76 4.52
CA LYS A 109 -26.47 -2.18 5.37
C LYS A 109 -27.79 -1.49 5.00
N ASN A 110 -27.71 -0.35 4.33
CA ASN A 110 -28.87 0.45 3.92
C ASN A 110 -29.11 0.39 2.41
N LEU A 111 -28.31 -0.37 1.67
CA LEU A 111 -28.48 -0.62 0.24
C LEU A 111 -29.12 -1.99 0.01
N PRO A 112 -29.80 -2.20 -1.12
CA PRO A 112 -30.39 -3.50 -1.46
C PRO A 112 -29.35 -4.63 -1.60
N LEU A 113 -28.11 -4.29 -1.96
CA LEU A 113 -27.01 -5.23 -2.17
C LEU A 113 -25.79 -4.79 -1.36
N ALA A 114 -25.18 -5.74 -0.67
CA ALA A 114 -23.95 -5.56 0.09
C ALA A 114 -22.78 -6.27 -0.61
N LEU A 115 -22.38 -5.71 -1.76
CA LEU A 115 -21.45 -6.35 -2.71
C LEU A 115 -20.08 -6.60 -2.08
N TYR A 116 -19.47 -5.58 -1.47
CA TYR A 116 -18.15 -5.68 -0.86
C TYR A 116 -18.15 -6.47 0.43
N LYS A 117 -19.24 -6.40 1.21
CA LYS A 117 -19.39 -7.26 2.39
C LYS A 117 -19.45 -8.72 1.99
N TYR A 118 -20.32 -9.05 1.02
CA TYR A 118 -20.46 -10.41 0.53
C TYR A 118 -19.19 -10.92 -0.15
N GLU A 119 -18.50 -10.07 -0.93
CA GLU A 119 -17.18 -10.40 -1.50
C GLU A 119 -16.18 -10.78 -0.40
N TRP A 120 -16.09 -9.99 0.68
CA TRP A 120 -15.19 -10.27 1.79
C TRP A 120 -15.51 -11.59 2.50
N GLU A 121 -16.79 -11.91 2.67
CA GLU A 121 -17.27 -13.19 3.23
C GLU A 121 -16.91 -14.37 2.32
N VAL A 122 -17.11 -14.25 1.00
CA VAL A 122 -16.74 -15.26 0.01
C VAL A 122 -15.23 -15.51 0.01
N LEU A 123 -14.42 -14.45 0.16
CA LEU A 123 -12.97 -14.52 0.30
C LEU A 123 -12.50 -15.06 1.68
N GLY A 124 -13.43 -15.46 2.55
CA GLY A 124 -13.13 -16.11 3.81
C GLY A 124 -12.73 -15.16 4.93
N GLU A 125 -13.05 -13.87 4.80
CA GLU A 125 -12.84 -12.83 5.82
C GLU A 125 -11.39 -12.71 6.34
N GLY A 126 -10.40 -13.17 5.55
CA GLY A 126 -9.01 -13.25 5.98
C GLY A 126 -8.71 -14.34 7.03
N LYS A 127 -9.63 -15.27 7.25
CA LYS A 127 -9.45 -16.43 8.15
C LYS A 127 -8.94 -17.67 7.42
N ASP A 128 -9.11 -17.73 6.10
CA ASP A 128 -8.71 -18.85 5.27
C ASP A 128 -7.71 -18.42 4.19
N ASP A 129 -6.42 -18.54 4.51
CA ASP A 129 -5.32 -18.20 3.60
C ASP A 129 -5.33 -19.04 2.30
N LYS A 130 -6.06 -20.17 2.25
CA LYS A 130 -6.23 -20.97 1.03
C LYS A 130 -7.28 -20.38 0.08
N LYS A 131 -8.22 -19.58 0.59
CA LYS A 131 -9.25 -18.92 -0.23
C LYS A 131 -8.77 -17.61 -0.82
N TYR A 132 -8.05 -16.81 -0.04
CA TYR A 132 -7.55 -15.52 -0.50
C TYR A 132 -6.21 -15.14 0.13
N TYR A 133 -5.16 -15.24 -0.67
CA TYR A 133 -3.86 -14.72 -0.29
C TYR A 133 -3.80 -13.22 -0.57
N SER A 134 -3.91 -12.40 0.48
CA SER A 134 -3.95 -10.94 0.29
C SER A 134 -2.66 -10.44 -0.34
N PHE A 135 -2.78 -9.83 -1.54
CA PHE A 135 -1.70 -9.16 -2.26
C PHE A 135 -0.88 -8.21 -1.37
N SER A 136 -1.53 -7.62 -0.36
CA SER A 136 -0.88 -6.70 0.59
C SER A 136 0.24 -7.36 1.40
N HIS A 137 0.18 -8.68 1.66
CA HIS A 137 1.25 -9.38 2.36
C HIS A 137 2.50 -9.53 1.49
N VAL A 138 2.32 -9.78 0.19
CA VAL A 138 3.43 -9.85 -0.77
C VAL A 138 4.07 -8.48 -0.94
N GLU A 139 3.27 -7.44 -1.12
CA GLU A 139 3.77 -6.07 -1.26
C GLU A 139 4.59 -5.63 -0.03
N LEU A 140 4.16 -6.01 1.18
CA LEU A 140 4.88 -5.71 2.42
C LEU A 140 6.23 -6.43 2.54
N LEU A 141 6.46 -7.52 1.81
CA LEU A 141 7.72 -8.26 1.81
C LEU A 141 8.79 -7.57 0.95
N ILE A 142 8.39 -6.88 -0.13
CA ILE A 142 9.31 -6.28 -1.10
C ILE A 142 10.31 -5.31 -0.46
N PRO A 143 9.90 -4.36 0.40
CA PRO A 143 10.85 -3.47 1.09
C PRO A 143 11.86 -4.22 1.98
N TRP A 144 11.46 -5.35 2.58
CA TRP A 144 12.36 -6.16 3.41
C TRP A 144 13.41 -6.86 2.56
N VAL A 145 13.05 -7.39 1.40
CA VAL A 145 14.01 -8.03 0.48
C VAL A 145 15.08 -7.02 0.05
N PHE A 146 14.68 -5.83 -0.38
CA PHE A 146 15.64 -4.77 -0.73
C PHE A 146 16.45 -4.30 0.49
N GLY A 147 15.80 -4.11 1.65
CA GLY A 147 16.46 -3.68 2.87
C GLY A 147 17.54 -4.65 3.36
N ILE A 148 17.26 -5.96 3.35
CA ILE A 148 18.23 -7.01 3.67
C ILE A 148 19.39 -6.97 2.67
N PHE A 149 19.10 -6.80 1.38
CA PHE A 149 20.12 -6.73 0.36
C PHE A 149 21.08 -5.55 0.58
N TYR A 150 20.57 -4.35 0.89
CA TYR A 150 21.41 -3.20 1.23
C TYR A 150 22.18 -3.39 2.54
N ALA A 151 21.59 -4.06 3.54
CA ALA A 151 22.27 -4.35 4.80
C ALA A 151 23.48 -5.28 4.57
N LEU A 152 23.33 -6.32 3.75
CA LEU A 152 24.42 -7.23 3.37
C LEU A 152 25.52 -6.49 2.60
N LEU A 153 25.16 -5.63 1.64
CA LEU A 153 26.12 -4.81 0.91
C LEU A 153 26.85 -3.83 1.81
N GLY A 154 26.14 -3.16 2.72
CA GLY A 154 26.72 -2.23 3.69
C GLY A 154 27.70 -2.93 4.62
N LEU A 155 27.38 -4.11 5.14
CA LEU A 155 28.30 -4.92 5.94
C LEU A 155 29.54 -5.32 5.13
N TYR A 156 29.35 -5.77 3.89
CA TYR A 156 30.46 -6.12 3.00
C TYR A 156 31.40 -4.94 2.74
N PHE A 157 30.90 -3.71 2.65
CA PHE A 157 31.73 -2.51 2.46
C PHE A 157 32.46 -2.04 3.73
N LEU A 158 32.02 -2.47 4.91
CA LEU A 158 32.61 -2.12 6.20
C LEU A 158 33.64 -3.15 6.69
N CYS A 159 33.54 -4.40 6.25
CA CYS A 159 34.51 -5.47 6.50
C CYS A 159 35.70 -5.38 5.54
#